data_AF-A0A356I944-F1
#
_entry.id   AF-A0A356I944-F1
#
_cell.length_a   1.000
_cell.length_b   1.000
_cell.length_c   1.000
_cell.angle_alpha   90.00
_cell.angle_beta   90.00
_cell.angle_gamma   90.00
#
_symmetry.space_group_name_H-M   'P 1'
#
loop_
_entity.id
_entity.type
_entity.pdbx_description
1 polymer ?
#
loop_
_entity_poly.entity_id
_entity_poly.type
_entity_poly.pdbx_seq_one_letter_code
_entity_poly.pdbx_strand_id
1 'polypeptide(L)'
;SDLQKIKQDSYQTKLANALAQGIDNWYGAVGSKPTSGTSTQKKSTEQSQMTTSQQSFFNKILPAIQQVSQKNSIVTSVMLAQSILESGWGTSQLATNAYNIFGIKADSSWKG
;
A
#
# COMPACT_ATOMS: atom_id res chain seq x y z
N SER A 1 -5.05 5.66 26.78
CA SER A 1 -5.48 4.31 27.21
C SER A 1 -5.01 3.30 26.19
N ASP A 2 -4.47 2.16 26.64
CA ASP A 2 -3.95 1.10 25.76
C ASP A 2 -5.02 0.48 24.86
N LEU A 3 -6.30 0.55 25.27
CA LEU A 3 -7.43 0.15 24.42
C LEU A 3 -7.53 0.94 23.12
N GLN A 4 -7.19 2.24 23.14
CA GLN A 4 -7.26 3.08 21.94
C GLN A 4 -6.16 2.72 20.95
N LYS A 5 -4.97 2.37 21.46
CA LYS A 5 -3.84 1.89 20.65
C LYS A 5 -4.19 0.56 20.00
N ILE A 6 -4.67 -0.41 20.78
CA ILE A 6 -5.08 -1.74 20.28
C ILE A 6 -6.18 -1.62 19.20
N LYS A 7 -7.17 -0.74 19.39
CA LYS A 7 -8.23 -0.52 18.39
C LYS A 7 -7.68 0.08 17.10
N GLN A 8 -6.81 1.09 17.20
CA GLN A 8 -6.16 1.69 16.04
C GLN A 8 -5.30 0.67 15.30
N ASP A 9 -4.47 -0.09 16.02
CA ASP A 9 -3.60 -1.12 15.43
C ASP A 9 -4.42 -2.19 14.69
N SER A 10 -5.56 -2.59 15.26
CA SER A 10 -6.49 -3.53 14.62
C SER A 10 -7.14 -2.97 13.36
N TYR A 11 -7.46 -1.67 13.34
CA TYR A 11 -8.04 -1.00 12.17
C TYR A 11 -7.03 -0.91 11.05
N GLN A 12 -5.81 -0.49 11.36
CA GLN A 12 -4.74 -0.37 10.39
C GLN A 12 -4.39 -1.73 9.77
N THR A 13 -4.30 -2.78 10.59
CA THR A 13 -4.05 -4.14 10.10
C THR A 13 -5.15 -4.63 9.14
N LYS A 14 -6.42 -4.39 9.48
CA LYS A 14 -7.56 -4.76 8.62
C LYS A 14 -7.56 -3.97 7.32
N LEU A 15 -7.31 -2.66 7.38
CA LEU A 15 -7.22 -1.80 6.20
C LEU A 15 -6.09 -2.27 5.29
N ALA A 16 -4.92 -2.55 5.84
CA ALA A 16 -3.75 -2.97 5.09
C ALA A 16 -3.99 -4.31 4.38
N ASN A 17 -4.55 -5.30 5.09
CA ASN A 17 -4.92 -6.59 4.50
C ASN A 17 -6.01 -6.44 3.43
N ALA A 18 -7.01 -5.57 3.64
CA ALA A 18 -8.06 -5.32 2.66
C ALA A 18 -7.53 -4.63 1.40
N LEU A 19 -6.58 -3.70 1.55
CA LEU A 19 -5.92 -3.04 0.42
C LEU A 19 -5.05 -4.03 -0.37
N ALA A 20 -4.28 -4.87 0.31
CA ALA A 20 -3.48 -5.91 -0.34
C ALA A 20 -4.35 -6.86 -1.19
N GLN A 21 -5.41 -7.40 -0.58
CA GLN A 21 -6.35 -8.27 -1.26
C GLN A 21 -7.07 -7.57 -2.42
N GLY A 22 -7.47 -6.30 -2.23
CA GLY A 22 -8.11 -5.50 -3.27
C GLY A 22 -7.21 -5.30 -4.49
N ILE A 23 -5.92 -5.00 -4.26
CA ILE A 23 -4.92 -4.80 -5.31
C ILE A 23 -4.65 -6.11 -6.06
N ASP A 24 -4.45 -7.22 -5.34
CA ASP A 24 -4.18 -8.53 -5.95
C ASP A 24 -5.37 -8.99 -6.81
N ASN A 25 -6.60 -8.83 -6.31
CA ASN A 25 -7.81 -9.16 -7.04
C ASN A 25 -7.99 -8.28 -8.30
N TRP A 26 -7.67 -6.99 -8.20
CA TRP A 26 -7.77 -6.07 -9.33
C TRP A 26 -6.79 -6.45 -10.44
N TYR A 27 -5.52 -6.74 -10.11
CA TYR A 27 -4.54 -7.21 -11.09
C TYR A 27 -4.95 -8.51 -11.78
N GLY A 28 -5.53 -9.45 -11.02
CA GLY A 28 -6.08 -10.69 -11.56
C GLY A 28 -7.26 -10.47 -12.51
N ALA A 29 -8.09 -9.46 -12.26
CA ALA A 29 -9.24 -9.12 -13.09
C ALA A 29 -8.89 -8.33 -14.36
N VAL A 30 -7.86 -7.48 -14.33
CA VAL A 30 -7.48 -6.60 -15.47
C VAL A 30 -6.44 -7.21 -16.42
N GLY A 31 -6.02 -8.46 -16.23
CA GLY A 31 -5.29 -9.23 -17.24
C GLY A 31 -3.76 -9.10 -17.23
N SER A 32 -3.15 -8.76 -16.10
CA SER A 32 -1.68 -8.78 -15.98
C SER A 32 -1.19 -10.15 -15.50
N LYS A 33 -0.28 -10.76 -16.26
CA LYS A 33 0.24 -12.13 -16.07
C LYS A 33 0.99 -12.29 -14.74
N PRO A 34 0.66 -13.30 -13.91
CA PRO A 34 1.44 -13.63 -12.72
C PRO A 34 2.65 -14.48 -13.13
N THR A 35 3.85 -14.03 -12.79
CA THR A 35 5.03 -14.90 -12.65
C THR A 35 5.73 -14.43 -11.37
N SER A 36 5.78 -15.19 -10.26
CA SER A 36 5.85 -16.65 -10.15
C SER A 36 5.31 -17.09 -8.79
N GLY A 37 4.37 -18.04 -8.77
CA GLY A 37 3.83 -18.64 -7.56
C GLY A 37 2.43 -19.23 -7.75
N THR A 38 2.33 -20.31 -8.50
CA THR A 38 1.12 -21.10 -8.79
C THR A 38 0.24 -21.39 -7.56
N SER A 39 -1.07 -21.09 -7.64
CA SER A 39 -2.12 -22.13 -7.52
C SER A 39 -3.53 -21.57 -7.77
N THR A 40 -4.18 -22.11 -8.79
CA THR A 40 -5.64 -22.17 -8.87
C THR A 40 -6.14 -23.01 -7.70
N GLN A 41 -6.69 -22.39 -6.65
CA GLN A 41 -7.59 -23.09 -5.72
C GLN A 41 -8.77 -22.21 -5.28
N LYS A 42 -9.95 -22.80 -5.47
CA LYS A 42 -11.24 -22.35 -4.97
C LYS A 42 -11.28 -22.59 -3.45
N LYS A 43 -11.58 -21.53 -2.68
CA LYS A 43 -12.21 -21.53 -1.35
C LYS A 43 -11.32 -21.82 -0.11
N SER A 44 -10.93 -20.76 0.59
CA SER A 44 -11.21 -20.54 2.01
C SER A 44 -10.93 -19.08 2.35
N THR A 45 -11.69 -18.53 3.30
CA THR A 45 -11.51 -17.19 3.87
C THR A 45 -10.24 -17.15 4.72
N GLU A 46 -9.07 -17.37 4.13
CA GLU A 46 -7.80 -17.03 4.77
C GLU A 46 -7.45 -15.61 4.34
N GLN A 47 -7.54 -14.68 5.29
CA GLN A 47 -7.04 -13.34 5.08
C GLN A 47 -5.56 -13.47 4.73
N SER A 48 -5.19 -13.30 3.46
CA SER A 48 -3.78 -13.21 3.04
C SER A 48 -3.11 -12.18 3.93
N GLN A 49 -2.28 -12.67 4.85
CA GLN A 49 -1.56 -11.79 5.77
C GLN A 49 -0.45 -11.11 4.98
N MET A 50 -0.30 -9.80 5.17
CA MET A 50 0.84 -9.08 4.62
C MET A 50 2.15 -9.72 5.04
N THR A 51 3.14 -9.68 4.15
CA THR A 51 4.52 -10.01 4.53
C THR A 51 5.07 -8.97 5.51
N THR A 52 6.12 -9.32 6.24
CA THR A 52 6.81 -8.39 7.16
C THR A 52 7.29 -7.12 6.45
N SER A 53 7.73 -7.23 5.19
CA SER A 53 8.18 -6.07 4.41
C SER A 53 7.01 -5.16 4.02
N GLN A 54 5.89 -5.73 3.59
CA GLN A 54 4.65 -4.99 3.29
C GLN A 54 4.12 -4.26 4.52
N GLN A 55 4.10 -4.93 5.67
CA GLN A 55 3.67 -4.31 6.93
C GLN A 55 4.63 -3.20 7.37
N SER A 56 5.93 -3.38 7.18
CA SER A 56 6.94 -2.35 7.47
C SER A 56 6.77 -1.11 6.58
N PHE A 57 6.53 -1.29 5.29
CA PHE A 57 6.24 -0.20 4.37
C PHE A 57 4.96 0.55 4.75
N PHE A 58 3.89 -0.20 5.03
CA PHE A 58 2.61 0.36 5.47
C PHE A 58 2.78 1.22 6.73
N ASN A 59 3.43 0.69 7.77
CA ASN A 59 3.66 1.40 9.03
C ASN A 59 4.50 2.66 8.84
N LYS A 60 5.45 2.63 7.89
CA LYS A 60 6.31 3.77 7.57
C LYS A 60 5.53 4.90 6.89
N ILE A 61 4.65 4.58 5.95
CA ILE A 61 4.02 5.59 5.08
C ILE A 61 2.69 6.13 5.62
N LEU A 62 1.96 5.33 6.39
CA LEU A 62 0.63 5.66 6.89
C LEU A 62 0.57 7.02 7.62
N PRO A 63 1.48 7.38 8.54
CA PRO A 63 1.40 8.66 9.24
C PRO A 63 1.52 9.86 8.28
N ALA A 64 2.40 9.79 7.29
CA ALA A 64 2.58 10.84 6.29
C ALA A 64 1.33 10.99 5.41
N ILE A 65 0.76 9.86 4.95
CA ILE A 65 -0.46 9.86 4.15
C ILE A 65 -1.64 10.43 4.93
N GLN A 66 -1.80 10.08 6.22
CA GLN A 66 -2.86 10.65 7.06
C GLN A 66 -2.76 12.17 7.17
N GLN A 67 -1.55 12.71 7.37
CA GLN A 67 -1.33 14.16 7.44
C GLN A 67 -1.69 14.86 6.13
N VAL A 68 -1.21 14.34 5.00
CA VAL A 68 -1.48 14.92 3.67
C VAL A 68 -2.96 14.79 3.30
N SER A 69 -3.56 13.64 3.59
CA SER A 69 -4.99 13.34 3.38
C SER A 69 -5.88 14.32 4.13
N GLN A 70 -5.59 14.58 5.41
CA GLN A 70 -6.33 15.55 6.21
C GLN A 70 -6.21 16.97 5.66
N LYS A 71 -4.99 17.38 5.28
CA LYS A 71 -4.72 18.73 4.76
C LYS A 71 -5.41 19.01 3.42
N ASN A 72 -5.49 18.00 2.55
CA ASN A 72 -5.98 18.16 1.17
C ASN A 72 -7.39 17.58 0.96
N SER A 73 -8.06 17.13 2.02
CA SER A 73 -9.37 16.47 1.94
C SER A 73 -9.40 15.27 0.96
N ILE A 74 -8.27 14.58 0.82
CA ILE A 74 -8.15 13.36 -0.01
C ILE A 74 -8.44 12.17 0.89
N VAL A 75 -9.12 11.13 0.40
CA VAL A 75 -9.39 9.92 1.18
C VAL A 75 -8.09 9.15 1.45
N THR A 76 -7.78 8.89 2.72
CA THR A 76 -6.53 8.23 3.15
C THR A 76 -6.34 6.86 2.49
N SER A 77 -7.40 6.06 2.43
CA SER A 77 -7.35 4.71 1.84
C SER A 77 -7.00 4.74 0.35
N VAL A 78 -7.50 5.73 -0.39
CA VAL A 78 -7.22 5.90 -1.82
C VAL A 78 -5.76 6.25 -2.03
N MET A 79 -5.26 7.27 -1.32
CA MET A 79 -3.87 7.68 -1.42
C MET A 79 -2.92 6.54 -1.02
N LEU A 80 -3.26 5.77 0.02
CA LEU A 80 -2.48 4.62 0.45
C LEU A 80 -2.48 3.47 -0.57
N ALA A 81 -3.65 3.14 -1.15
CA ALA A 81 -3.75 2.14 -2.21
C ALA A 81 -2.86 2.52 -3.40
N GLN A 82 -2.93 3.78 -3.84
CA GLN A 82 -2.11 4.29 -4.93
C GLN A 82 -0.62 4.26 -4.57
N SER A 83 -0.24 4.69 -3.36
CA SER A 83 1.16 4.60 -2.93
C SER A 83 1.68 3.17 -2.94
N ILE A 84 0.89 2.20 -2.47
CA ILE A 84 1.26 0.78 -2.50
C ILE A 84 1.45 0.31 -3.95
N LEU A 85 0.50 0.65 -4.83
CA LEU A 85 0.48 0.27 -6.23
C LEU A 85 1.69 0.82 -7.00
N GLU A 86 1.87 2.15 -6.98
CA GLU A 86 2.90 2.85 -7.76
C GLU A 86 4.32 2.56 -7.28
N SER A 87 4.49 2.27 -5.98
CA SER A 87 5.80 1.95 -5.40
C SER A 87 6.11 0.46 -5.35
N GLY A 88 5.14 -0.41 -5.67
CA GLY A 88 5.25 -1.86 -5.46
C GLY A 88 5.59 -2.19 -4.00
N TRP A 89 4.78 -1.72 -3.06
CA TRP A 89 5.06 -1.84 -1.62
C TRP A 89 6.39 -1.21 -1.18
N GLY A 90 6.80 -0.13 -1.82
CA GLY A 90 8.05 0.57 -1.53
C GLY A 90 9.32 -0.12 -2.02
N THR A 91 9.19 -1.17 -2.83
CA THR A 91 10.33 -1.95 -3.33
C THR A 91 10.87 -1.44 -4.66
N SER A 92 10.16 -0.53 -5.34
CA SER A 92 10.65 0.05 -6.60
C SER A 92 11.98 0.80 -6.38
N GLN A 93 12.83 0.81 -7.41
CA GLN A 93 14.13 1.49 -7.34
C GLN A 93 13.97 3.00 -7.06
N LEU A 94 12.93 3.63 -7.63
CA LEU A 94 12.62 5.04 -7.37
C LEU A 94 12.17 5.28 -5.92
N ALA A 95 11.32 4.40 -5.39
CA ALA A 95 10.88 4.51 -4.00
C ALA A 95 12.03 4.26 -3.01
N THR A 96 12.92 3.31 -3.31
CA THR A 96 14.02 2.92 -2.43
C THR A 96 15.18 3.92 -2.46
N ASN A 97 15.63 4.32 -3.66
CA ASN A 97 16.85 5.11 -3.82
C ASN A 97 16.60 6.61 -3.81
N ALA A 98 15.40 7.05 -4.21
CA ALA A 98 15.06 8.47 -4.38
C ALA A 98 13.88 8.92 -3.53
N TYR A 99 13.33 8.05 -2.67
CA TYR A 99 12.11 8.32 -1.90
C TYR A 99 10.92 8.78 -2.77
N ASN A 100 10.91 8.40 -4.05
CA ASN A 100 9.91 8.82 -5.02
C ASN A 100 8.83 7.73 -5.17
N ILE A 101 7.84 7.78 -4.30
CA ILE A 101 6.80 6.75 -4.13
C ILE A 101 5.82 6.72 -5.31
N PHE A 102 5.57 7.88 -5.93
CA PHE A 102 4.60 8.04 -7.02
C PHE A 102 5.28 8.13 -8.40
N GLY A 103 6.60 7.97 -8.48
CA GLY A 103 7.33 8.08 -9.74
C GLY A 103 7.22 9.44 -10.42
N ILE A 104 7.05 10.52 -9.63
CA ILE A 104 6.93 11.88 -10.19
C ILE A 104 8.22 12.25 -10.89
N LYS A 105 8.11 12.66 -12.15
CA LYS A 105 9.27 13.10 -12.95
C LYS A 105 9.64 14.53 -12.58
N ALA A 106 10.94 14.81 -12.59
CA ALA A 106 11.43 16.18 -12.52
C ALA A 106 11.30 16.84 -13.91
N ASP A 107 10.53 17.93 -13.98
CA ASP A 107 10.51 18.81 -15.15
C ASP A 107 11.40 20.06 -14.91
N SER A 108 11.39 21.00 -15.85
CA SER A 108 12.19 22.23 -15.77
C SER A 108 11.84 23.14 -14.58
N SER A 109 10.68 22.96 -13.95
CA SER A 109 10.26 23.72 -12.77
C SER A 109 10.84 23.15 -11.48
N TRP A 110 11.23 21.87 -11.46
CA TRP A 110 11.80 21.21 -10.29
C TRP A 110 13.21 21.75 -9.96
N LYS A 111 13.47 22.04 -8.69
CA LYS A 111 14.73 22.66 -8.22
C LYS A 111 15.62 21.77 -7.37
N GLY A 112 15.18 20.54 -7.09
CA GLY A 112 15.87 19.63 -6.17
C GLY A 112 15.30 19.71 -4.76
#